data_AF-A0A7R9VRD9-F1
#
_entry.id   AF-A0A7R9VRD9-F1
#
_cell.length_a   1.000
_cell.length_b   1.000
_cell.length_c   1.000
_cell.angle_alpha   90.00
_cell.angle_beta   90.00
_cell.angle_gamma   90.00
#
_symmetry.space_group_name_H-M   'P 1'
#
loop_
_entity.id
_entity.type
_entity.pdbx_description
1 polymer ?
#
loop_
_entity_poly.entity_id
_entity_poly.type
_entity_poly.pdbx_seq_one_letter_code
_entity_poly.pdbx_strand_id
1 'polypeptide(L)'
;MSPLYDGNWTTYTWIVVVAVLVCFGFAWAIGANDVANAFGTSVGAKTLSLLQACIIAGIFEFVGAITLGMSVASAVAASIAHPEVFFQFPELYMYGMMCALAAAGIWVTVATYFEMAVSTTHSSIGAIMGFALVWQGSEAIVWSQATDSFPFRAGFVPIVISWFSSPIISGILASGNFLLNRSLILRRDNAVRLAFVALPLLVMFTVFINVFFILQKGAGKQLQWSPGHCAWVAAVVGGGSGIFTAVAIVPLLMLRHKSVMLTHALPQHGMSKVAGQVASVMQSNKGMRRHLKDELAELGSDARHAAHSGARGLLDGLASILHWGPRGDSAAIAAGAA
;
A
#
# COMPACT_ATOMS: atom_id res chain seq x y z
N MET A 1 -33.33 18.30 -28.12
CA MET A 1 -33.00 18.00 -26.71
C MET A 1 -34.29 18.15 -25.92
N SER A 2 -34.88 17.03 -25.49
CA SER A 2 -36.13 17.02 -24.71
C SER A 2 -35.92 17.64 -23.31
N PRO A 3 -36.97 18.22 -22.71
CA PRO A 3 -36.90 18.93 -21.43
C PRO A 3 -36.90 17.96 -20.23
N LEU A 4 -35.96 17.02 -20.20
CA LEU A 4 -35.81 16.07 -19.07
C LEU A 4 -35.37 16.76 -17.76
N TYR A 5 -34.95 18.03 -17.81
CA TYR A 5 -34.38 18.77 -16.67
C TYR A 5 -35.21 19.95 -16.19
N ASP A 6 -36.40 20.17 -16.75
CA ASP A 6 -37.30 21.23 -16.26
C ASP A 6 -38.02 20.75 -14.99
N GLY A 7 -37.43 21.06 -13.82
CA GLY A 7 -38.13 21.03 -12.52
C GLY A 7 -38.11 19.73 -11.72
N ASN A 8 -37.54 18.63 -12.22
CA ASN A 8 -37.60 17.30 -11.56
C ASN A 8 -36.36 16.91 -10.71
N TRP A 9 -35.44 17.83 -10.44
CA TRP A 9 -34.26 17.55 -9.62
C TRP A 9 -34.62 16.94 -8.26
N THR A 10 -35.72 17.39 -7.65
CA THR A 10 -36.23 16.87 -6.37
C THR A 10 -36.65 15.40 -6.44
N THR A 11 -37.15 14.92 -7.58
CA THR A 11 -37.72 13.57 -7.71
C THR A 11 -36.66 12.47 -7.69
N TYR A 12 -35.45 12.74 -8.20
CA TYR A 12 -34.37 11.76 -8.30
C TYR A 12 -33.17 12.05 -7.40
N THR A 13 -33.16 13.19 -6.68
CA THR A 13 -32.06 13.54 -5.75
C THR A 13 -31.83 12.44 -4.70
N TRP A 14 -32.88 11.76 -4.25
CA TRP A 14 -32.74 10.67 -3.29
C TRP A 14 -31.87 9.52 -3.81
N ILE A 15 -31.92 9.21 -5.12
CA ILE A 15 -31.08 8.17 -5.74
C ILE A 15 -29.61 8.57 -5.61
N VAL A 16 -29.29 9.84 -5.86
CA VAL A 16 -27.91 10.35 -5.74
C VAL A 16 -27.44 10.29 -4.30
N VAL A 17 -28.26 10.75 -3.35
CA VAL A 17 -27.91 10.73 -1.91
C VAL A 17 -27.67 9.30 -1.43
N VAL A 18 -28.58 8.38 -1.74
CA VAL A 18 -28.44 6.96 -1.37
C VAL A 18 -27.25 6.32 -2.08
N ALA A 19 -27.05 6.59 -3.38
CA ALA A 19 -25.92 6.08 -4.15
C ALA A 19 -24.57 6.52 -3.57
N VAL A 20 -24.46 7.75 -3.07
CA VAL A 20 -23.24 8.22 -2.40
C VAL A 20 -22.97 7.43 -1.12
N LEU A 21 -24.00 7.19 -0.30
CA LEU A 21 -23.87 6.39 0.93
C LEU A 21 -23.48 4.93 0.61
N VAL A 22 -24.14 4.33 -0.38
CA VAL A 22 -23.84 2.98 -0.86
C VAL A 22 -22.43 2.90 -1.45
N CYS A 23 -22.01 3.91 -2.21
CA CYS A 23 -20.66 4.00 -2.78
C CYS A 23 -19.61 4.08 -1.67
N PHE A 24 -19.85 4.83 -0.60
CA PHE A 24 -18.96 4.87 0.56
C PHE A 24 -18.86 3.50 1.25
N GLY A 25 -20.00 2.83 1.44
CA GLY A 25 -20.04 1.47 1.99
C GLY A 25 -19.28 0.47 1.11
N PHE A 26 -19.44 0.55 -0.21
CA PHE A 26 -18.72 -0.31 -1.14
C PHE A 26 -17.22 0.00 -1.17
N ALA A 27 -16.82 1.26 -1.16
CA ALA A 27 -15.41 1.67 -1.08
C ALA A 27 -14.75 1.15 0.20
N TRP A 28 -15.46 1.20 1.33
CA TRP A 28 -15.00 0.58 2.57
C TRP A 28 -14.84 -0.93 2.43
N ALA A 29 -15.81 -1.63 1.84
CA ALA A 29 -15.74 -3.08 1.61
C ALA A 29 -14.56 -3.47 0.71
N ILE A 30 -14.29 -2.69 -0.34
CA ILE A 30 -13.11 -2.88 -1.20
C ILE A 30 -11.82 -2.77 -0.37
N GLY A 31 -11.67 -1.68 0.40
CA GLY A 31 -10.49 -1.48 1.23
C GLY A 31 -10.29 -2.59 2.26
N ALA A 32 -11.37 -3.06 2.88
CA ALA A 32 -11.33 -4.15 3.87
C ALA A 32 -10.91 -5.49 3.25
N ASN A 33 -11.40 -5.80 2.04
CA ASN A 33 -11.07 -7.03 1.33
C ASN A 33 -9.66 -7.01 0.71
N ASP A 34 -9.28 -5.89 0.10
CA ASP A 34 -8.14 -5.84 -0.82
C ASP A 34 -6.82 -5.41 -0.14
N VAL A 35 -6.85 -4.85 1.08
CA VAL A 35 -5.61 -4.45 1.81
C VAL A 35 -4.65 -5.62 2.02
N ALA A 36 -5.17 -6.83 2.18
CA ALA A 36 -4.38 -8.05 2.35
C ALA A 36 -3.54 -8.36 1.10
N ASN A 37 -4.00 -7.97 -0.09
CA ASN A 37 -3.30 -8.22 -1.35
C ASN A 37 -1.99 -7.43 -1.44
N ALA A 38 -1.98 -6.20 -0.90
CA ALA A 38 -0.79 -5.33 -0.93
C ALA A 38 0.16 -5.58 0.25
N PHE A 39 -0.39 -5.82 1.45
CA PHE A 39 0.42 -5.83 2.68
C PHE A 39 0.51 -7.19 3.38
N GLY A 40 -0.18 -8.23 2.90
CA GLY A 40 -0.20 -9.55 3.53
C GLY A 40 1.20 -10.16 3.67
N THR A 41 2.07 -10.00 2.67
CA THR A 41 3.46 -10.49 2.72
C THR A 41 4.32 -9.72 3.71
N SER A 42 4.15 -8.40 3.82
CA SER A 42 4.92 -7.54 4.72
C SER A 42 4.52 -7.74 6.19
N VAL A 43 3.22 -7.84 6.45
CA VAL A 43 2.70 -8.15 7.78
C VAL A 43 3.06 -9.58 8.18
N GLY A 44 2.92 -10.54 7.26
CA GLY A 44 3.31 -11.93 7.48
C GLY A 44 4.80 -12.12 7.77
N ALA A 45 5.67 -11.33 7.13
CA ALA A 45 7.11 -11.30 7.38
C ALA A 45 7.51 -10.51 8.64
N LYS A 46 6.54 -9.93 9.37
CA LYS A 46 6.74 -9.07 10.54
C LYS A 46 7.61 -7.84 10.26
N THR A 47 7.67 -7.38 9.01
CA THR A 47 8.38 -6.14 8.65
C THR A 47 7.55 -4.90 8.97
N LEU A 48 6.21 -5.05 8.97
CA LEU A 48 5.25 -4.04 9.37
C LEU A 48 4.23 -4.64 10.35
N SER A 49 3.80 -3.87 11.34
CA SER A 49 2.61 -4.19 12.13
C SER A 49 1.33 -3.94 11.30
N LEU A 50 0.23 -4.56 11.73
CA LEU A 50 -1.06 -4.40 11.07
C LEU A 50 -1.49 -2.92 11.00
N LEU A 51 -1.33 -2.17 12.10
CA LEU A 51 -1.70 -0.75 12.15
C LEU A 51 -0.88 0.08 11.16
N GLN A 52 0.43 -0.19 11.05
CA GLN A 52 1.28 0.48 10.05
C GLN A 52 0.82 0.19 8.63
N ALA A 53 0.54 -1.08 8.34
CA ALA A 53 0.05 -1.49 7.03
C ALA A 53 -1.27 -0.78 6.69
N CYS A 54 -2.22 -0.69 7.63
CA CYS A 54 -3.49 0.01 7.41
C CYS A 54 -3.30 1.52 7.16
N ILE A 55 -2.42 2.19 7.90
CA ILE A 55 -2.16 3.64 7.70
C ILE A 55 -1.52 3.88 6.34
N ILE A 56 -0.50 3.09 5.98
CA ILE A 56 0.18 3.19 4.69
C ILE A 56 -0.81 2.90 3.56
N ALA A 57 -1.58 1.82 3.66
CA ALA A 57 -2.61 1.46 2.70
C ALA A 57 -3.62 2.60 2.52
N GLY A 58 -4.19 3.13 3.61
CA GLY A 58 -5.18 4.20 3.54
C GLY A 58 -4.67 5.45 2.80
N ILE A 59 -3.42 5.85 3.02
CA ILE A 59 -2.81 6.99 2.32
C ILE A 59 -2.59 6.67 0.84
N PHE A 60 -1.92 5.55 0.54
CA PHE A 60 -1.50 5.27 -0.84
C PHE A 60 -2.65 4.78 -1.73
N GLU A 61 -3.63 4.07 -1.20
CA GLU A 61 -4.87 3.73 -1.92
C GLU A 61 -5.68 4.99 -2.25
N PHE A 62 -5.79 5.93 -1.31
CA PHE A 62 -6.45 7.21 -1.57
C PHE A 62 -5.75 8.03 -2.67
N VAL A 63 -4.41 8.11 -2.61
CA VAL A 63 -3.60 8.77 -3.66
C VAL A 63 -3.77 8.05 -5.00
N GLY A 64 -3.76 6.71 -5.02
CA GLY A 64 -3.99 5.92 -6.21
C GLY A 64 -5.38 6.14 -6.81
N ALA A 65 -6.42 6.17 -5.97
CA ALA A 65 -7.80 6.42 -6.39
C ALA A 65 -7.96 7.78 -7.07
N ILE A 66 -7.34 8.83 -6.52
CA ILE A 66 -7.38 10.18 -7.10
C ILE A 66 -6.58 10.27 -8.41
N THR A 67 -5.41 9.64 -8.45
CA THR A 67 -4.47 9.82 -9.56
C THR A 67 -4.77 8.92 -10.76
N LEU A 68 -5.27 7.70 -10.55
CA LEU A 68 -5.47 6.69 -11.60
C LEU A 68 -6.91 6.16 -11.67
N GLY A 69 -7.71 6.33 -10.62
CA GLY A 69 -9.01 5.67 -10.47
C GLY A 69 -10.02 5.97 -11.57
N MET A 70 -10.00 7.19 -12.15
CA MET A 70 -10.94 7.57 -13.22
C MET A 70 -10.86 6.66 -14.44
N SER A 71 -9.65 6.23 -14.82
CA SER A 71 -9.44 5.37 -15.99
C SER A 71 -10.07 3.99 -15.81
N VAL A 72 -9.96 3.43 -14.60
CA VAL A 72 -10.52 2.13 -14.23
C VAL A 72 -12.04 2.24 -14.05
N ALA A 73 -12.52 3.27 -13.36
CA ALA A 73 -13.96 3.51 -13.19
C ALA A 73 -14.66 3.67 -14.55
N SER A 74 -14.05 4.40 -15.48
CA SER A 74 -14.57 4.55 -16.85
C SER A 74 -14.60 3.22 -17.59
N ALA A 75 -13.56 2.39 -17.43
CA ALA A 75 -13.52 1.07 -18.04
C ALA A 75 -14.65 0.17 -17.51
N VAL A 76 -14.87 0.12 -16.19
CA VAL A 76 -15.96 -0.66 -15.56
C VAL A 76 -17.33 -0.16 -16.02
N ALA A 77 -17.54 1.16 -16.05
CA ALA A 77 -18.81 1.74 -16.51
C ALA A 77 -19.06 1.49 -18.01
N ALA A 78 -18.02 1.60 -18.85
CA ALA A 78 -18.13 1.50 -20.30
C ALA A 78 -18.26 0.07 -20.84
N SER A 79 -17.91 -0.94 -20.05
CA SER A 79 -17.69 -2.29 -20.59
C SER A 79 -18.88 -3.25 -20.46
N ILE A 80 -20.02 -2.81 -19.91
CA ILE A 80 -21.00 -3.76 -19.38
C ILE A 80 -22.43 -3.45 -19.79
N ALA A 81 -22.87 -2.20 -19.65
CA ALA A 81 -24.22 -1.80 -20.02
C ALA A 81 -24.13 -0.74 -21.10
N HIS A 82 -24.73 -0.96 -22.27
CA HIS A 82 -24.84 0.07 -23.31
C HIS A 82 -25.55 1.30 -22.73
N PRO A 83 -24.86 2.43 -22.46
CA PRO A 83 -25.53 3.60 -21.88
C PRO A 83 -26.64 4.12 -22.81
N GLU A 84 -26.47 3.87 -24.12
CA GLU A 84 -27.38 4.25 -25.18
C GLU A 84 -28.74 3.55 -25.10
N VAL A 85 -28.77 2.31 -24.59
CA VAL A 85 -30.00 1.55 -24.33
C VAL A 85 -30.87 2.25 -23.28
N PHE A 86 -30.25 3.02 -22.40
CA PHE A 86 -30.94 3.73 -21.32
C PHE A 86 -31.21 5.20 -21.65
N PHE A 87 -30.93 5.69 -22.86
CA PHE A 87 -31.15 7.11 -23.20
C PHE A 87 -32.60 7.55 -23.07
N GLN A 88 -33.55 6.63 -23.25
CA GLN A 88 -34.97 6.91 -23.08
C GLN A 88 -35.40 6.91 -21.60
N PHE A 89 -34.62 6.29 -20.71
CA PHE A 89 -34.91 6.11 -19.28
C PHE A 89 -33.64 6.27 -18.41
N PRO A 90 -32.99 7.46 -18.43
CA PRO A 90 -31.73 7.68 -17.73
C PRO A 90 -31.82 7.51 -16.20
N GLU A 91 -32.98 7.79 -15.62
CA GLU A 91 -33.28 7.58 -14.20
C GLU A 91 -33.17 6.10 -13.80
N LEU A 92 -33.54 5.20 -14.70
CA LEU A 92 -33.47 3.77 -14.45
C LEU A 92 -32.04 3.25 -14.49
N TYR A 93 -31.21 3.80 -15.39
CA TYR A 93 -29.77 3.51 -15.39
C TYR A 93 -29.14 3.95 -14.08
N MET A 94 -29.48 5.15 -13.60
CA MET A 94 -29.00 5.69 -12.32
C MET A 94 -29.40 4.78 -11.14
N TYR A 95 -30.66 4.34 -11.11
CA TYR A 95 -31.17 3.39 -10.12
C TYR A 95 -30.49 2.01 -10.22
N GLY A 96 -30.32 1.49 -11.43
CA GLY A 96 -29.66 0.20 -11.69
C GLY A 96 -28.20 0.19 -11.23
N MET A 97 -27.45 1.27 -11.50
CA MET A 97 -26.08 1.45 -11.02
C MET A 97 -26.00 1.54 -9.49
N MET A 98 -26.93 2.25 -8.85
CA MET A 98 -27.04 2.26 -7.38
C MET A 98 -27.27 0.85 -6.81
N CYS A 99 -28.19 0.08 -7.41
CA CYS A 99 -28.45 -1.31 -7.04
C CYS A 99 -27.21 -2.21 -7.26
N ALA A 100 -26.48 -2.00 -8.35
CA ALA A 100 -25.26 -2.73 -8.64
C ALA A 100 -24.17 -2.47 -7.59
N LEU A 101 -23.98 -1.21 -7.19
CA LEU A 101 -23.07 -0.83 -6.10
C LEU A 101 -23.49 -1.47 -4.77
N ALA A 102 -24.79 -1.49 -4.46
CA ALA A 102 -25.30 -2.12 -3.24
C ALA A 102 -25.08 -3.63 -3.26
N ALA A 103 -25.42 -4.31 -4.34
CA ALA A 103 -25.24 -5.75 -4.48
C ALA A 103 -23.76 -6.16 -4.39
N ALA A 104 -22.88 -5.44 -5.11
CA ALA A 104 -21.44 -5.68 -5.04
C ALA A 104 -20.88 -5.41 -3.64
N GLY A 105 -21.30 -4.31 -2.99
CA GLY A 105 -20.86 -3.96 -1.65
C GLY A 105 -21.32 -4.93 -0.57
N ILE A 106 -22.57 -5.39 -0.63
CA ILE A 106 -23.09 -6.41 0.29
C ILE A 106 -22.30 -7.71 0.11
N TRP A 107 -22.12 -8.18 -1.13
CA TRP A 107 -21.38 -9.41 -1.40
C TRP A 107 -19.93 -9.34 -0.92
N VAL A 108 -19.21 -8.26 -1.26
CA VAL A 108 -17.81 -8.09 -0.83
C VAL A 108 -17.73 -8.02 0.70
N THR A 109 -18.63 -7.29 1.36
CA THR A 109 -18.66 -7.22 2.83
C THR A 109 -18.88 -8.59 3.46
N VAL A 110 -19.85 -9.36 2.94
CA VAL A 110 -20.12 -10.73 3.42
C VAL A 110 -18.91 -11.62 3.18
N ALA A 111 -18.28 -11.54 2.02
CA ALA A 111 -17.08 -12.30 1.71
C ALA A 111 -15.91 -11.95 2.65
N THR A 112 -15.69 -10.66 2.92
CA THR A 112 -14.68 -10.20 3.88
C THR A 112 -14.98 -10.67 5.30
N TYR A 113 -16.25 -10.69 5.72
CA TYR A 113 -16.64 -11.24 7.03
C TYR A 113 -16.30 -12.73 7.17
N PHE A 114 -16.43 -13.49 6.08
CA PHE A 114 -16.00 -14.89 6.02
C PHE A 114 -14.52 -15.08 5.65
N GLU A 115 -13.71 -14.02 5.71
CA GLU A 115 -12.26 -14.05 5.42
C GLU A 115 -11.92 -14.55 4.01
N MET A 116 -12.86 -14.42 3.07
CA MET A 116 -12.68 -14.83 1.68
C MET A 116 -12.08 -13.69 0.86
N ALA A 117 -10.88 -13.90 0.32
CA ALA A 117 -10.29 -12.99 -0.66
C ALA A 117 -11.00 -13.12 -2.02
N VAL A 118 -12.01 -12.27 -2.23
CA VAL A 118 -12.81 -12.25 -3.48
C VAL A 118 -12.39 -11.11 -4.41
N SER A 119 -12.73 -11.23 -5.71
CA SER A 119 -12.52 -10.15 -6.67
C SER A 119 -13.64 -9.12 -6.62
N THR A 120 -13.32 -7.91 -6.16
CA THR A 120 -14.22 -6.75 -6.13
C THR A 120 -14.61 -6.30 -7.54
N THR A 121 -13.69 -6.45 -8.51
CA THR A 121 -13.95 -6.17 -9.93
C THR A 121 -14.96 -7.15 -10.52
N HIS A 122 -14.82 -8.46 -10.29
CA HIS A 122 -15.81 -9.45 -10.77
C HIS A 122 -17.18 -9.21 -10.15
N SER A 123 -17.20 -8.83 -8.88
CA SER A 123 -18.43 -8.56 -8.13
C SER A 123 -19.16 -7.33 -8.69
N SER A 124 -18.42 -6.26 -8.97
CA SER A 124 -18.96 -5.05 -9.62
C SER A 124 -19.48 -5.35 -11.01
N ILE A 125 -18.70 -6.07 -11.82
CA ILE A 125 -19.06 -6.38 -13.20
C ILE A 125 -20.31 -7.26 -13.25
N GLY A 126 -20.35 -8.32 -12.44
CA GLY A 126 -21.49 -9.21 -12.32
C GLY A 126 -22.76 -8.49 -11.85
N ALA A 127 -22.65 -7.57 -10.90
CA ALA A 127 -23.78 -6.77 -10.42
C ALA A 127 -24.35 -5.84 -11.50
N ILE A 128 -23.47 -5.19 -12.28
CA ILE A 128 -23.88 -4.34 -13.41
C ILE A 128 -24.54 -5.18 -14.51
N MET A 129 -23.97 -6.34 -14.85
CA MET A 129 -24.58 -7.28 -15.80
C MET A 129 -25.95 -7.75 -15.31
N GLY A 130 -26.10 -8.00 -14.01
CA GLY A 130 -27.34 -8.48 -13.41
C GLY A 130 -28.52 -7.55 -13.69
N PHE A 131 -28.39 -6.24 -13.42
CA PHE A 131 -29.51 -5.33 -13.69
C PHE A 131 -29.69 -5.08 -15.20
N ALA A 132 -28.60 -5.05 -15.98
CA ALA A 132 -28.68 -4.87 -17.42
C ALA A 132 -29.47 -6.02 -18.10
N LEU A 133 -29.21 -7.26 -17.68
CA LEU A 133 -29.93 -8.45 -18.14
C LEU A 133 -31.40 -8.44 -17.74
N VAL A 134 -31.72 -7.99 -16.52
CA VAL A 134 -33.11 -7.88 -16.06
C VAL A 134 -33.88 -6.83 -16.87
N TRP A 135 -33.21 -5.77 -17.32
CA TRP A 135 -33.85 -4.69 -18.08
C TRP A 135 -34.15 -5.07 -19.55
N GLN A 136 -33.14 -5.52 -20.30
CA GLN A 136 -33.30 -5.74 -21.75
C GLN A 136 -32.66 -7.06 -22.23
N GLY A 137 -32.41 -8.00 -21.31
CA GLY A 137 -31.79 -9.27 -21.65
C GLY A 137 -30.37 -9.10 -22.20
N SER A 138 -29.95 -10.02 -23.08
CA SER A 138 -28.58 -10.04 -23.60
C SER A 138 -28.21 -8.82 -24.45
N GLU A 139 -29.19 -8.09 -24.98
CA GLU A 139 -28.97 -6.91 -25.83
C GLU A 139 -28.45 -5.71 -25.03
N ALA A 140 -28.69 -5.67 -23.71
CA ALA A 140 -28.15 -4.62 -22.84
C ALA A 140 -26.62 -4.72 -22.65
N ILE A 141 -26.02 -5.88 -22.95
CA ILE A 141 -24.61 -6.17 -22.70
C ILE A 141 -23.76 -5.96 -23.95
N VAL A 142 -22.68 -5.19 -23.79
CA VAL A 142 -21.62 -5.08 -24.79
C VAL A 142 -20.76 -6.36 -24.77
N TRP A 143 -21.11 -7.38 -25.55
CA TRP A 143 -20.36 -8.65 -25.56
C TRP A 143 -18.95 -8.51 -26.16
N SER A 144 -18.87 -7.99 -27.39
CA SER A 144 -17.61 -7.75 -28.10
C SER A 144 -17.85 -6.76 -29.24
N GLN A 145 -17.21 -5.60 -29.18
CA GLN A 145 -17.22 -4.59 -30.24
C GLN A 145 -15.80 -4.32 -30.73
N ALA A 146 -15.60 -4.18 -32.04
CA ALA A 146 -14.30 -3.85 -32.59
C ALA A 146 -13.92 -2.40 -32.24
N THR A 147 -12.65 -2.18 -31.91
CA THR A 147 -12.09 -0.85 -31.61
C THR A 147 -10.82 -0.61 -32.42
N ASP A 148 -10.60 0.64 -32.80
CA ASP A 148 -9.43 1.04 -33.60
C ASP A 148 -8.11 1.02 -32.79
N SER A 149 -8.20 0.83 -31.48
CA SER A 149 -7.06 0.81 -30.57
C SER A 149 -7.02 -0.45 -29.71
N PHE A 150 -5.80 -0.86 -29.32
CA PHE A 150 -5.57 -2.03 -28.49
C PHE A 150 -6.20 -1.87 -27.08
N PRO A 151 -6.83 -2.92 -26.52
CA PRO A 151 -7.11 -4.22 -27.14
C PRO A 151 -8.21 -4.03 -28.19
N PHE A 152 -7.97 -4.42 -29.45
CA PHE A 152 -8.82 -4.12 -30.63
C PHE A 152 -10.27 -4.63 -30.56
N ARG A 153 -10.70 -5.08 -29.38
CA ARG A 153 -12.06 -5.37 -28.98
C ARG A 153 -12.34 -4.77 -27.61
N ALA A 154 -13.50 -4.13 -27.47
CA ALA A 154 -14.09 -3.71 -26.21
C ALA A 154 -15.31 -4.58 -25.84
N GLY A 155 -15.69 -4.59 -24.57
CA GLY A 155 -16.84 -5.34 -24.06
C GLY A 155 -16.46 -6.43 -23.05
N PHE A 156 -17.41 -7.32 -22.78
CA PHE A 156 -17.27 -8.36 -21.76
C PHE A 156 -16.26 -9.45 -22.14
N VAL A 157 -16.20 -9.88 -23.40
CA VAL A 157 -15.26 -10.93 -23.86
C VAL A 157 -13.79 -10.59 -23.59
N PRO A 158 -13.24 -9.42 -23.99
CA PRO A 158 -11.85 -9.07 -23.70
C PRO A 158 -11.57 -8.94 -22.20
N ILE A 159 -12.58 -8.59 -21.39
CA ILE A 159 -12.48 -8.59 -19.93
C ILE A 159 -12.30 -10.00 -19.40
N VAL A 160 -13.13 -10.96 -19.83
CA VAL A 160 -13.00 -12.37 -19.42
C VAL A 160 -11.61 -12.91 -19.82
N ILE A 161 -11.14 -12.60 -21.03
CA ILE A 161 -9.79 -12.97 -21.46
C ILE A 161 -8.73 -12.38 -20.51
N SER A 162 -8.90 -11.13 -20.07
CA SER A 162 -8.00 -10.49 -19.11
C SER A 162 -7.99 -11.17 -17.74
N TRP A 163 -9.10 -11.77 -17.30
CA TRP A 163 -9.17 -12.47 -16.01
C TRP A 163 -8.31 -13.73 -15.96
N PHE A 164 -8.12 -14.38 -17.10
CA PHE A 164 -7.22 -15.55 -17.22
C PHE A 164 -5.80 -15.14 -17.57
N SER A 165 -5.63 -14.19 -18.50
CA SER A 165 -4.29 -13.79 -18.94
C SER A 165 -3.51 -13.03 -17.86
N SER A 166 -4.18 -12.20 -17.05
CA SER A 166 -3.49 -11.36 -16.05
C SER A 166 -2.80 -12.19 -14.95
N PRO A 167 -3.44 -13.21 -14.32
CA PRO A 167 -2.76 -14.06 -13.35
C PRO A 167 -1.62 -14.87 -13.95
N ILE A 168 -1.77 -15.36 -15.19
CA ILE A 168 -0.71 -16.12 -15.88
C ILE A 168 0.51 -15.23 -16.13
N ILE A 169 0.30 -14.06 -16.72
CA ILE A 169 1.38 -13.10 -17.01
C ILE A 169 2.02 -12.64 -15.70
N SER A 170 1.22 -12.34 -14.67
CA SER A 170 1.72 -11.94 -13.36
C SER A 170 2.55 -13.05 -12.69
N GLY A 171 2.12 -14.30 -12.81
CA GLY A 171 2.85 -15.47 -12.29
C GLY A 171 4.20 -15.67 -12.99
N ILE A 172 4.24 -15.49 -14.32
CA ILE A 172 5.49 -15.55 -15.09
C ILE A 172 6.44 -14.42 -14.68
N LEU A 173 5.95 -13.18 -14.60
CA LEU A 173 6.75 -12.03 -14.20
C LEU A 173 7.24 -12.13 -12.75
N ALA A 174 6.39 -12.56 -11.83
CA ALA A 174 6.75 -12.78 -10.43
C ALA A 174 7.81 -13.89 -10.29
N SER A 175 7.66 -15.00 -11.01
CA SER A 175 8.63 -16.10 -11.02
C SER A 175 9.97 -15.64 -11.61
N GLY A 176 9.94 -14.91 -12.72
CA GLY A 176 11.15 -14.32 -13.32
C GLY A 176 11.85 -13.37 -12.36
N ASN A 177 11.11 -12.45 -11.74
CA ASN A 177 11.66 -11.52 -10.75
C ASN A 177 12.24 -12.26 -9.54
N PHE A 178 11.56 -13.30 -9.04
CA PHE A 178 12.07 -14.13 -7.94
C PHE A 178 13.37 -14.84 -8.32
N LEU A 179 13.44 -15.47 -9.49
CA LEU A 179 14.64 -16.16 -9.97
C LEU A 179 15.82 -15.20 -10.17
N LEU A 180 15.56 -13.99 -10.69
CA LEU A 180 16.56 -12.94 -10.81
C LEU A 180 17.10 -12.51 -9.44
N ASN A 181 16.21 -12.15 -8.50
CA ASN A 181 16.62 -11.77 -7.14
C ASN A 181 17.37 -12.92 -6.44
N ARG A 182 16.89 -14.16 -6.60
CA ARG A 182 17.51 -15.34 -6.00
C ARG A 182 18.93 -15.59 -6.52
N SER A 183 19.15 -15.48 -7.82
CA SER A 183 20.42 -15.79 -8.46
C SER A 183 21.44 -14.64 -8.36
N LEU A 184 20.98 -13.40 -8.48
CA LEU A 184 21.84 -12.22 -8.49
C LEU A 184 22.13 -11.69 -7.09
N ILE A 185 21.21 -11.83 -6.14
CA ILE A 185 21.31 -11.22 -4.81
C ILE A 185 21.39 -12.29 -3.72
N LEU A 186 20.32 -13.10 -3.55
CA LEU A 186 20.14 -13.89 -2.32
C LEU A 186 21.13 -15.06 -2.17
N ARG A 187 21.63 -15.64 -3.26
CA ARG A 187 22.58 -16.77 -3.25
C ARG A 187 24.05 -16.36 -3.23
N ARG A 188 24.35 -15.06 -3.12
CA ARG A 188 25.73 -14.56 -3.09
C ARG A 188 26.20 -14.40 -1.65
N ASP A 189 27.49 -14.63 -1.39
CA ASP A 189 28.07 -14.50 -0.04
C ASP A 189 27.93 -13.07 0.52
N ASN A 190 27.86 -12.07 -0.36
CA ASN A 190 27.67 -10.67 -0.04
C ASN A 190 26.22 -10.18 -0.27
N ALA A 191 25.22 -11.06 -0.10
CA ALA A 191 23.80 -10.79 -0.37
C ALA A 191 23.28 -9.47 0.25
N VAL A 192 23.63 -9.17 1.50
CA VAL A 192 23.19 -7.94 2.19
C VAL A 192 23.70 -6.68 1.47
N ARG A 193 24.98 -6.68 1.06
CA ARG A 193 25.56 -5.56 0.30
C ARG A 193 24.87 -5.41 -1.05
N LEU A 194 24.63 -6.52 -1.75
CA LEU A 194 23.95 -6.52 -3.04
C LEU A 194 22.50 -6.05 -2.94
N ALA A 195 21.79 -6.39 -1.85
CA ALA A 195 20.44 -5.88 -1.61
C ALA A 195 20.41 -4.35 -1.50
N PHE A 196 21.38 -3.75 -0.81
CA PHE A 196 21.51 -2.29 -0.74
C PHE A 196 21.86 -1.65 -2.09
N VAL A 197 22.64 -2.33 -2.94
CA VAL A 197 22.94 -1.84 -4.30
C VAL A 197 21.74 -1.99 -5.24
N ALA A 198 20.95 -3.06 -5.08
CA ALA A 198 19.78 -3.31 -5.91
C ALA A 198 18.59 -2.40 -5.56
N LEU A 199 18.44 -2.02 -4.29
CA LEU A 199 17.30 -1.24 -3.80
C LEU A 199 17.05 0.07 -4.60
N PRO A 200 18.05 0.94 -4.87
CA PRO A 200 17.86 2.13 -5.71
C PRO A 200 17.30 1.84 -7.10
N LEU A 201 17.75 0.75 -7.74
CA LEU A 201 17.29 0.37 -9.08
C LEU A 201 15.85 -0.11 -9.06
N LEU A 202 15.46 -0.88 -8.04
CA LEU A 202 14.08 -1.32 -7.86
C LEU A 202 13.15 -0.13 -7.62
N VAL A 203 13.53 0.79 -6.72
CA VAL A 203 12.75 2.01 -6.45
C VAL A 203 12.63 2.88 -7.71
N MET A 204 13.72 3.08 -8.45
CA MET A 204 13.71 3.81 -9.72
C MET A 204 12.69 3.23 -10.70
N PHE A 205 12.72 1.92 -10.92
CA PHE A 205 11.83 1.26 -11.87
C PHE A 205 10.36 1.30 -11.42
N THR A 206 10.09 1.08 -10.14
CA THR A 206 8.74 1.19 -9.57
C THR A 206 8.17 2.60 -9.72
N VAL A 207 8.96 3.62 -9.36
CA VAL A 207 8.53 5.03 -9.48
C VAL A 207 8.34 5.41 -10.95
N PHE A 208 9.23 4.98 -11.83
CA PHE A 208 9.09 5.18 -13.27
C PHE A 208 7.75 4.65 -13.80
N ILE A 209 7.41 3.39 -13.51
CA ILE A 209 6.16 2.78 -13.97
C ILE A 209 4.95 3.55 -13.44
N ASN A 210 4.93 3.84 -12.13
CA ASN A 210 3.82 4.52 -11.50
C ASN A 210 3.61 5.93 -12.07
N VAL A 211 4.68 6.73 -12.17
CA VAL A 211 4.61 8.08 -12.72
C VAL A 211 4.20 8.05 -14.19
N PHE A 212 4.74 7.12 -14.98
CA PHE A 212 4.36 6.99 -16.40
C PHE A 212 2.85 6.76 -16.56
N PHE A 213 2.27 5.82 -15.81
CA PHE A 213 0.83 5.55 -15.89
C PHE A 213 -0.01 6.70 -15.32
N ILE A 214 0.44 7.38 -14.25
CA ILE A 214 -0.25 8.57 -13.73
C ILE A 214 -0.31 9.65 -14.79
N LEU A 215 0.79 9.94 -15.49
CA LEU A 215 0.83 10.95 -16.54
C LEU A 215 -0.02 10.54 -17.76
N GLN A 216 0.08 9.27 -18.18
CA GLN A 216 -0.57 8.82 -19.42
C GLN A 216 -2.06 8.53 -19.26
N LYS A 217 -2.45 7.83 -18.18
CA LYS A 217 -3.84 7.38 -17.96
C LYS A 217 -4.58 8.23 -16.95
N GLY A 218 -3.89 8.71 -15.92
CA GLY A 218 -4.48 9.54 -14.88
C GLY A 218 -4.76 10.96 -15.35
N ALA A 219 -3.69 11.70 -15.63
CA ALA A 219 -3.70 13.10 -16.07
C ALA A 219 -3.72 13.26 -17.60
N GLY A 220 -3.86 12.16 -18.35
CA GLY A 220 -3.72 12.17 -19.81
C GLY A 220 -4.71 13.10 -20.50
N LYS A 221 -5.95 13.18 -20.01
CA LYS A 221 -6.97 14.09 -20.57
C LYS A 221 -6.63 15.57 -20.37
N GLN A 222 -5.92 15.91 -19.29
CA GLN A 222 -5.57 17.27 -18.93
C GLN A 222 -4.24 17.71 -19.56
N LEU A 223 -3.25 16.81 -19.61
CA LEU A 223 -1.91 17.12 -20.11
C LEU A 223 -1.81 17.01 -21.64
N GLN A 224 -2.52 16.05 -22.25
CA GLN A 224 -2.47 15.78 -23.70
C GLN A 224 -1.03 15.57 -24.23
N TRP A 225 -0.14 15.08 -23.38
CA TRP A 225 1.26 14.83 -23.74
C TRP A 225 1.40 13.55 -24.57
N SER A 226 2.40 13.53 -25.46
CA SER A 226 2.75 12.31 -26.19
C SER A 226 3.30 11.26 -25.22
N PRO A 227 3.12 9.95 -25.50
CA PRO A 227 3.66 8.88 -24.66
C PRO A 227 5.18 9.00 -24.45
N GLY A 228 5.91 9.50 -25.45
CA GLY A 228 7.34 9.75 -25.35
C GLY A 228 7.69 10.83 -24.32
N HIS A 229 6.94 11.94 -24.28
CA HIS A 229 7.14 12.97 -23.27
C HIS A 229 6.80 12.47 -21.87
N CYS A 230 5.69 11.73 -21.70
CA CYS A 230 5.34 11.09 -20.43
C CYS A 230 6.45 10.14 -19.95
N ALA A 231 6.99 9.31 -20.84
CA ALA A 231 8.07 8.38 -20.53
C ALA A 231 9.36 9.11 -20.11
N TRP A 232 9.70 10.21 -20.78
CA TRP A 232 10.89 10.99 -20.42
C TRP A 232 10.75 11.62 -19.04
N VAL A 233 9.61 12.27 -18.74
CA VAL A 233 9.36 12.86 -17.41
C VAL A 233 9.37 11.77 -16.34
N ALA A 234 8.72 10.64 -16.58
CA ALA A 234 8.75 9.50 -15.67
C ALA A 234 10.17 8.97 -15.45
N ALA A 235 11.02 8.95 -16.49
CA ALA A 235 12.41 8.52 -16.38
C ALA A 235 13.26 9.48 -15.54
N VAL A 236 13.04 10.79 -15.67
CA VAL A 236 13.70 11.79 -14.82
C VAL A 236 13.27 11.64 -13.36
N VAL A 237 11.97 11.50 -13.10
CA VAL A 237 11.46 11.33 -11.72
C VAL A 237 11.91 10.00 -11.11
N GLY A 238 11.86 8.91 -11.88
CA GLY A 238 12.37 7.61 -11.46
C GLY A 238 13.88 7.62 -11.21
N GLY A 239 14.66 8.21 -12.11
CA GLY A 239 16.11 8.35 -11.93
C GLY A 239 16.44 9.18 -10.69
N GLY A 240 15.73 10.29 -10.48
CA GLY A 240 15.85 11.11 -9.27
C GLY A 240 15.51 10.36 -7.99
N SER A 241 14.45 9.56 -7.96
CA SER A 241 14.09 8.74 -6.79
C SER A 241 15.11 7.62 -6.53
N GLY A 242 15.68 7.03 -7.58
CA GLY A 242 16.79 6.08 -7.48
C GLY A 242 18.04 6.71 -6.87
N ILE A 243 18.46 7.86 -7.38
CA ILE A 243 19.62 8.61 -6.85
C ILE A 243 19.38 9.01 -5.39
N PHE A 244 18.20 9.53 -5.07
CA PHE A 244 17.84 9.87 -3.70
C PHE A 244 17.89 8.64 -2.79
N THR A 245 17.40 7.50 -3.24
CA THR A 245 17.47 6.24 -2.49
C THR A 245 18.92 5.82 -2.27
N ALA A 246 19.78 5.92 -3.28
CA ALA A 246 21.19 5.55 -3.18
C ALA A 246 22.00 6.47 -2.25
N VAL A 247 21.72 7.78 -2.27
CA VAL A 247 22.52 8.78 -1.54
C VAL A 247 21.99 9.03 -0.13
N ALA A 248 20.67 9.04 0.08
CA ALA A 248 20.07 9.34 1.38
C ALA A 248 19.64 8.06 2.12
N ILE A 249 18.87 7.19 1.47
CA ILE A 249 18.21 6.06 2.16
C ILE A 249 19.18 4.91 2.44
N VAL A 250 19.97 4.49 1.44
CA VAL A 250 20.91 3.37 1.59
C VAL A 250 21.92 3.61 2.72
N PRO A 251 22.59 4.78 2.84
CA PRO A 251 23.50 5.03 3.95
C PRO A 251 22.82 4.95 5.31
N LEU A 252 21.61 5.51 5.46
CA LEU A 252 20.84 5.42 6.69
C LEU A 252 20.49 3.96 7.05
N LEU A 253 20.10 3.16 6.06
CA LEU A 253 19.82 1.74 6.27
C LEU A 253 21.09 0.96 6.64
N MET A 254 22.23 1.27 6.02
CA MET A 254 23.52 0.65 6.36
C MET A 254 23.97 1.00 7.78
N LEU A 255 23.76 2.23 8.23
CA LEU A 255 24.03 2.65 9.62
C LEU A 255 23.16 1.84 10.58
N ARG A 256 21.85 1.76 10.32
CA ARG A 256 20.92 0.97 11.13
C ARG A 256 21.29 -0.51 11.17
N HIS A 257 21.65 -1.09 10.03
CA HIS A 257 22.07 -2.49 9.95
C HIS A 257 23.30 -2.78 10.81
N LYS A 258 24.32 -1.91 10.74
CA LYS A 258 25.52 -2.03 11.59
C LYS A 258 25.16 -1.96 13.08
N SER A 259 24.33 -1.00 13.48
CA SER A 259 23.88 -0.86 14.87
C SER A 259 23.17 -2.13 15.38
N VAL A 260 22.27 -2.71 14.57
CA VAL A 260 21.57 -3.94 14.95
C VAL A 260 22.52 -5.13 15.08
N MET A 261 23.46 -5.27 14.14
CA MET A 261 24.46 -6.36 14.18
C MET A 261 25.37 -6.24 15.41
N LEU A 262 25.79 -5.02 15.77
CA LEU A 262 26.59 -4.77 16.98
C LEU A 262 25.83 -5.16 18.26
N THR A 263 24.54 -4.83 18.35
CA THR A 263 23.70 -5.23 19.51
C THR A 263 23.59 -6.74 19.68
N HIS A 264 23.56 -7.50 18.57
CA HIS A 264 23.50 -8.97 18.61
C HIS A 264 24.88 -9.62 18.80
N ALA A 265 25.95 -8.98 18.33
CA ALA A 265 27.32 -9.46 18.49
C ALA A 265 27.88 -9.25 19.90
N LEU A 266 27.32 -8.31 20.67
CA LEU A 266 27.68 -8.14 22.08
C LEU A 266 27.23 -9.39 22.89
N PRO A 267 28.14 -10.06 23.60
CA PRO A 267 27.79 -11.26 24.37
C PRO A 267 26.88 -10.85 25.53
N GLN A 268 25.57 -11.08 25.37
CA GLN A 268 24.59 -10.82 26.42
C GLN A 268 24.90 -11.60 27.72
N HIS A 269 25.55 -12.76 27.59
CA HIS A 269 26.03 -13.58 28.71
C HIS A 269 27.26 -13.02 29.44
N GLY A 270 28.12 -12.25 28.77
CA GLY A 270 29.28 -11.62 29.40
C GLY A 270 28.87 -10.42 30.25
N MET A 271 27.94 -9.61 29.74
CA MET A 271 27.47 -8.42 30.45
C MET A 271 26.66 -8.75 31.70
N SER A 272 25.88 -9.83 31.75
CA SER A 272 25.18 -10.21 32.99
C SER A 272 26.14 -10.73 34.07
N LYS A 273 27.21 -11.44 33.67
CA LYS A 273 28.24 -11.95 34.59
C LYS A 273 29.14 -10.82 35.11
N VAL A 274 29.52 -9.89 34.24
CA VAL A 274 30.26 -8.67 34.61
C VAL A 274 29.39 -7.76 35.45
N ALA A 275 28.12 -7.53 35.10
CA ALA A 275 27.18 -6.76 35.93
C ALA A 275 26.94 -7.43 37.28
N GLY A 276 26.87 -8.76 37.35
CA GLY A 276 26.75 -9.52 38.59
C GLY A 276 28.01 -9.45 39.46
N GLN A 277 29.22 -9.52 38.86
CA GLN A 277 30.49 -9.34 39.57
C GLN A 277 30.70 -7.90 40.04
N VAL A 278 30.32 -6.91 39.22
CA VAL A 278 30.37 -5.49 39.60
C VAL A 278 29.36 -5.23 40.72
N ALA A 279 28.15 -5.78 40.64
CA ALA A 279 27.14 -5.67 41.70
C ALA A 279 27.57 -6.34 43.01
N SER A 280 28.23 -7.51 42.95
CA SER A 280 28.73 -8.20 44.16
C SER A 280 29.92 -7.47 44.80
N VAL A 281 30.82 -6.91 43.98
CA VAL A 281 31.92 -6.05 44.45
C VAL A 281 31.38 -4.72 45.00
N MET A 282 30.35 -4.15 44.39
CA MET A 282 29.64 -2.94 44.87
C MET A 282 28.89 -3.17 46.19
N GLN A 283 28.34 -4.38 46.41
CA GLN A 283 27.70 -4.75 47.69
C GLN A 283 28.72 -5.01 48.79
N SER A 284 29.89 -5.57 48.45
CA SER A 284 30.97 -5.88 49.39
C SER A 284 31.73 -4.65 49.89
N ASN A 285 31.85 -3.59 49.07
CA ASN A 285 32.73 -2.46 49.39
C ASN A 285 31.96 -1.16 49.67
N LYS A 286 31.64 -0.92 50.96
CA LYS A 286 30.93 0.29 51.45
C LYS A 286 31.65 1.59 51.08
N GLY A 287 32.98 1.60 50.96
CA GLY A 287 33.78 2.76 50.58
C GLY A 287 33.58 3.15 49.12
N MET A 288 33.64 2.16 48.21
CA MET A 288 33.42 2.36 46.77
C MET A 288 32.00 2.87 46.48
N ARG A 289 30.99 2.37 47.22
CA ARG A 289 29.59 2.81 47.08
C ARG A 289 29.35 4.26 47.51
N ARG A 290 30.15 4.78 48.46
CA ARG A 290 30.11 6.20 48.84
C ARG A 290 30.80 7.05 47.77
N HIS A 291 32.00 6.66 47.36
CA HIS A 291 32.78 7.40 46.36
C HIS A 291 32.04 7.57 45.04
N LEU A 292 31.37 6.52 44.55
CA LEU A 292 30.56 6.59 43.33
C LEU A 292 29.25 7.37 43.51
N LYS A 293 28.66 7.41 44.72
CA LYS A 293 27.50 8.26 44.99
C LYS A 293 27.89 9.74 44.97
N ASP A 294 29.10 10.04 45.44
CA ASP A 294 29.64 11.39 45.45
C ASP A 294 30.03 11.81 44.01
N GLU A 295 30.68 10.94 43.22
CA GLU A 295 30.92 11.18 41.78
C GLU A 295 29.62 11.31 40.96
N LEU A 296 28.61 10.46 41.22
CA LEU A 296 27.32 10.56 40.53
C LEU A 296 26.51 11.80 40.94
N ALA A 297 26.73 12.31 42.16
CA ALA A 297 26.15 13.57 42.60
C ALA A 297 26.86 14.77 41.94
N GLU A 298 28.19 14.72 41.79
CA GLU A 298 28.98 15.70 41.03
C GLU A 298 28.59 15.71 39.54
N LEU A 299 28.57 14.54 38.88
CA LEU A 299 28.11 14.39 37.49
C LEU A 299 26.66 14.83 37.29
N GLY A 300 25.79 14.59 38.28
CA GLY A 300 24.40 15.06 38.29
C GLY A 300 24.27 16.57 38.53
N SER A 301 25.28 17.23 39.08
CA SER A 301 25.36 18.68 39.22
C SER A 301 25.94 19.33 37.95
N ASP A 302 26.95 18.71 37.36
CA ASP A 302 27.56 19.13 36.09
C ASP A 302 26.59 18.96 34.91
N ALA A 303 25.80 17.88 34.90
CA ALA A 303 24.73 17.69 33.93
C ALA A 303 23.59 18.71 34.11
N ARG A 304 23.33 19.19 35.34
CA ARG A 304 22.35 20.26 35.59
C ARG A 304 22.88 21.64 35.18
N HIS A 305 24.19 21.88 35.33
CA HIS A 305 24.84 23.10 34.82
C HIS A 305 24.93 23.10 33.28
N ALA A 306 25.25 21.96 32.65
CA ALA A 306 25.28 21.83 31.19
C ALA A 306 23.86 21.86 30.56
N ALA A 307 22.83 21.37 31.27
CA ALA A 307 21.43 21.46 30.82
C ALA A 307 20.89 22.90 30.82
N HIS A 308 21.52 23.83 31.55
CA HIS A 308 21.13 25.24 31.57
C HIS A 308 21.71 26.07 30.40
N SER A 309 22.65 25.55 29.60
CA SER A 309 23.37 26.33 28.58
C SER A 309 23.30 25.80 27.13
N GLY A 310 22.28 25.02 26.73
CA GLY A 310 21.88 25.01 25.31
C GLY A 310 21.76 23.68 24.54
N ALA A 311 21.48 22.54 25.17
CA ALA A 311 21.43 21.26 24.45
C ALA A 311 20.14 20.41 24.61
N ARG A 312 19.02 20.99 25.08
CA ARG A 312 17.74 20.24 25.16
C ARG A 312 16.93 20.22 23.86
N GLY A 313 17.06 21.20 22.98
CA GLY A 313 16.27 21.23 21.73
C GLY A 313 16.70 20.21 20.67
N LEU A 314 18.00 19.86 20.61
CA LEU A 314 18.54 19.02 19.54
C LEU A 314 18.52 17.52 19.89
N LEU A 315 18.70 17.17 21.17
CA LEU A 315 18.76 15.79 21.64
C LEU A 315 17.38 15.17 21.87
N ASP A 316 16.39 15.95 22.31
CA ASP A 316 15.01 15.46 22.42
C ASP A 316 14.38 15.22 21.02
N GLY A 317 14.77 16.02 20.02
CA GLY A 317 14.43 15.82 18.61
C GLY A 317 15.05 14.54 18.01
N LEU A 318 16.26 14.17 18.43
CA LEU A 318 16.92 12.94 17.96
C LEU A 318 16.47 11.69 18.75
N ALA A 319 16.13 11.83 20.03
CA ALA A 319 15.65 10.74 20.88
C ALA A 319 14.24 10.25 20.49
N SER A 320 13.37 11.15 20.01
CA SER A 320 12.04 10.79 19.51
C SER A 320 12.09 10.00 18.19
N ILE A 321 13.14 10.18 17.38
CA ILE A 321 13.36 9.46 16.12
C ILE A 321 14.01 8.08 16.36
N LEU A 322 14.71 7.89 17.48
CA LEU A 322 15.48 6.67 17.78
C LEU A 322 14.73 5.62 18.64
N HIS A 323 13.60 5.96 19.25
CA HIS A 323 12.87 5.05 20.16
C HIS A 323 11.72 4.23 19.56
N TRP A 324 11.70 4.01 18.25
CA TRP A 324 10.74 3.09 17.64
C TRP A 324 11.35 1.68 17.43
N GLY A 325 11.40 0.93 18.52
CA GLY A 325 11.69 -0.51 18.59
C GLY A 325 10.57 -1.24 19.36
N PRO A 326 10.43 -2.56 19.18
CA PRO A 326 9.16 -3.27 19.38
C PRO A 326 8.70 -3.26 20.84
N ARG A 327 7.43 -2.90 21.06
CA ARG A 327 6.75 -3.23 22.31
C ARG A 327 6.64 -4.75 22.42
N GLY A 328 6.95 -5.26 23.61
CA GLY A 328 7.17 -6.68 23.87
C GLY A 328 5.94 -7.54 23.60
N ASP A 329 6.22 -8.71 23.02
CA ASP A 329 5.47 -9.95 23.19
C ASP A 329 6.46 -11.10 22.91
N SER A 330 7.32 -11.38 23.88
CA SER A 330 8.28 -12.50 23.83
C SER A 330 8.27 -13.27 25.15
N ALA A 331 7.06 -13.62 25.60
CA ALA A 331 6.85 -14.51 26.75
C ALA A 331 5.81 -15.63 26.51
N ALA A 332 5.35 -15.83 25.28
CA ALA A 332 4.53 -17.00 24.93
C ALA A 332 4.97 -17.54 23.57
N ILE A 333 4.93 -18.86 23.41
CA ILE A 333 5.42 -19.63 22.25
C ILE A 333 6.92 -20.01 22.35
N ALA A 334 7.26 -20.58 23.50
CA ALA A 334 8.26 -21.63 23.62
C ALA A 334 7.62 -22.85 24.30
N ALA A 335 6.53 -23.36 23.70
CA ALA A 335 5.92 -24.66 23.98
C ALA A 335 4.94 -24.96 22.84
N GLY A 336 5.32 -25.86 21.91
CA GLY A 336 4.48 -26.23 20.77
C GLY A 336 5.28 -26.63 19.53
N ALA A 337 6.36 -27.38 19.71
CA ALA A 337 6.98 -28.15 18.63
C ALA A 337 7.03 -29.61 19.10
N ALA A 338 5.93 -30.31 18.84
CA ALA A 338 5.80 -31.76 18.71
C ALA A 338 4.68 -31.99 17.70
#